data_AF-A0A8U0U061-F1
#
_entry.id   AF-A0A8U0U061-F1
#
_cell.length_a   1.000
_cell.length_b   1.000
_cell.length_c   1.000
_cell.angle_alpha   90.00
_cell.angle_beta   90.00
_cell.angle_gamma   90.00
#
_symmetry.space_group_name_H-M   'P 1'
#
loop_
_entity.id
_entity.type
_entity.pdbx_description
1 polymer ?
#
loop_
_entity_poly.entity_id
_entity_poly.type
_entity_poly.pdbx_seq_one_letter_code
_entity_poly.pdbx_strand_id
1 'polypeptide(L)'
;MSTTNMNREIIPLYFQIVFYEDRNFQGRSYECSSDCSDMSSYLSRCHSCRVESGCWMLYNRNNYMGNQYFMRRGEYPDYMQHFGMSDCIKSCRMIAMHRGNYRMRIYDRENFGGQMHEMMDDCDNIMDHYRMSKCQSCNVMEGHWLMYEQPHFRGRMMYMRPGEYSNFSMGMGMGAMGGMSGMRFMSMRRIMDSWY
;
A
#
# COMPACT_ATOMS: atom_id res chain seq x y z
N MET A 1 -41.01 25.61 -9.16
CA MET A 1 -39.77 25.56 -8.35
C MET A 1 -38.89 24.49 -8.97
N SER A 2 -37.83 24.94 -9.62
CA SER A 2 -36.88 24.09 -10.34
C SER A 2 -35.93 23.45 -9.32
N THR A 3 -35.94 22.13 -9.21
CA THR A 3 -34.85 21.37 -8.61
C THR A 3 -34.06 20.74 -9.75
N THR A 4 -33.04 21.46 -10.20
CA THR A 4 -32.04 20.97 -11.14
C THR A 4 -31.36 19.77 -10.50
N ASN A 5 -31.62 18.58 -11.05
CA ASN A 5 -30.77 17.41 -10.85
C ASN A 5 -29.38 17.78 -11.37
N MET A 6 -28.49 18.16 -10.46
CA MET A 6 -27.07 18.21 -10.75
C MET A 6 -26.63 16.78 -11.06
N ASN A 7 -26.55 16.48 -12.35
CA ASN A 7 -25.72 15.42 -12.89
C ASN A 7 -24.38 15.50 -12.17
N ARG A 8 -24.16 14.59 -11.21
CA ARG A 8 -22.81 14.28 -10.76
C ARG A 8 -22.15 13.64 -11.96
N GLU A 9 -21.45 14.46 -12.75
CA GLU A 9 -20.50 13.97 -13.73
C GLU A 9 -19.65 12.93 -13.01
N ILE A 10 -19.77 11.68 -13.46
CA ILE A 10 -18.85 10.62 -13.06
C ILE A 10 -17.54 11.04 -13.72
N ILE A 11 -16.75 11.86 -13.02
CA ILE A 11 -15.36 12.07 -13.41
C ILE A 11 -14.76 10.67 -13.36
N PRO A 12 -14.34 10.08 -14.49
CA PRO A 12 -13.61 8.82 -14.43
C PRO A 12 -12.44 9.07 -13.50
N LEU A 13 -12.30 8.24 -12.46
CA LEU A 13 -11.16 8.32 -11.56
C LEU A 13 -9.91 8.04 -12.39
N TYR A 14 -9.33 9.11 -12.92
CA TYR A 14 -8.11 9.06 -13.70
C TYR A 14 -7.00 8.82 -12.70
N PHE A 15 -6.31 7.70 -12.84
CA PHE A 15 -5.12 7.36 -12.04
C PHE A 15 -3.91 7.56 -12.90
N GLN A 16 -2.91 8.29 -12.39
CA GLN A 16 -1.70 8.56 -13.14
C GLN A 16 -0.51 8.75 -12.22
N ILE A 17 0.57 8.07 -12.56
CA ILE A 17 1.89 8.24 -11.98
C ILE A 17 2.93 8.30 -13.11
N VAL A 18 3.89 9.20 -13.00
CA VAL A 18 5.02 9.33 -13.92
C VAL A 18 6.30 8.96 -13.18
N PHE A 19 7.03 7.99 -13.72
CA PHE A 19 8.33 7.56 -13.21
C PHE A 19 9.44 8.18 -14.06
N TYR A 20 10.57 8.53 -13.42
CA TYR A 20 11.71 9.16 -14.07
C TYR A 20 13.00 8.41 -13.73
N GLU A 21 13.86 8.20 -14.73
CA GLU A 21 15.13 7.47 -14.52
C GLU A 21 16.03 8.15 -13.50
N ASP A 22 16.09 9.47 -13.50
CA ASP A 22 16.99 10.25 -12.65
C ASP A 22 16.22 11.02 -11.56
N ARG A 23 16.97 11.60 -10.62
CA ARG A 23 16.41 12.43 -9.55
C ARG A 23 15.86 13.74 -10.11
N ASN A 24 15.01 14.41 -9.34
CA ASN A 24 14.42 15.71 -9.69
C ASN A 24 13.68 15.69 -11.05
N PHE A 25 13.03 14.58 -11.37
CA PHE A 25 12.17 14.42 -12.55
C PHE A 25 12.93 14.56 -13.88
N GLN A 26 14.16 14.05 -13.93
CA GLN A 26 15.06 14.12 -15.09
C GLN A 26 15.23 12.75 -15.78
N GLY A 27 15.82 12.77 -16.97
CA GLY A 27 16.09 11.56 -17.76
C GLY A 27 14.85 11.08 -18.53
N ARG A 28 14.84 9.81 -18.95
CA ARG A 28 13.65 9.23 -19.58
C ARG A 28 12.54 9.08 -18.55
N SER A 29 11.30 9.20 -19.01
CA SER A 29 10.11 9.04 -18.20
C SER A 29 9.19 7.94 -18.73
N TYR A 30 8.44 7.33 -17.82
CA TYR A 30 7.38 6.38 -18.14
C TYR A 30 6.11 6.77 -17.38
N GLU A 31 5.04 7.01 -18.13
CA GLU A 31 3.72 7.29 -17.59
C GLU A 31 2.94 5.99 -17.43
N CYS A 32 2.36 5.78 -16.25
CA CYS A 32 1.61 4.60 -15.90
C CYS A 32 0.23 4.98 -15.32
N SER A 33 -0.81 4.31 -15.79
CA SER A 33 -2.21 4.51 -15.38
C SER A 33 -2.90 3.22 -14.92
N SER A 34 -2.14 2.13 -14.78
CA SER A 34 -2.62 0.82 -14.36
C SER A 34 -1.55 0.05 -13.55
N ASP A 35 -1.90 -1.14 -13.06
CA ASP A 35 -0.90 -2.05 -12.47
C ASP A 35 0.20 -2.39 -13.48
N CYS A 36 1.46 -2.35 -13.03
CA CYS A 36 2.64 -2.69 -13.84
C CYS A 36 3.51 -3.67 -13.08
N SER A 37 3.57 -4.93 -13.52
CA SER A 37 4.34 -6.00 -12.85
C SER A 37 5.84 -5.97 -13.17
N ASP A 38 6.24 -5.32 -14.26
CA ASP A 38 7.63 -5.24 -14.66
C ASP A 38 7.88 -3.95 -15.45
N MET A 39 8.66 -3.04 -14.87
CA MET A 39 9.02 -1.77 -15.47
C MET A 39 10.28 -1.83 -16.34
N SER A 40 10.99 -2.96 -16.37
CA SER A 40 12.31 -3.07 -17.01
C SER A 40 12.30 -2.79 -18.51
N SER A 41 11.17 -3.00 -19.19
CA SER A 41 10.98 -2.66 -20.61
C SER A 41 10.83 -1.16 -20.86
N TYR A 42 10.41 -0.39 -19.86
CA TYR A 42 10.16 1.05 -19.99
C TYR A 42 11.33 1.89 -19.46
N LEU A 43 11.89 1.48 -18.32
CA LEU A 43 12.94 2.21 -17.61
C LEU A 43 14.06 1.27 -17.16
N SER A 44 15.32 1.70 -17.35
CA SER A 44 16.48 0.92 -16.89
C SER A 44 16.69 1.06 -15.37
N ARG A 45 16.37 2.25 -14.87
CA ARG A 45 16.33 2.65 -13.47
C ARG A 45 15.17 3.64 -13.29
N CYS A 46 14.79 3.94 -12.07
CA CYS A 46 13.81 4.96 -11.75
C CYS A 46 14.31 5.58 -10.47
N HIS A 47 14.51 6.90 -10.34
CA HIS A 47 15.00 7.58 -9.12
C HIS A 47 14.06 8.65 -8.56
N SER A 48 13.04 9.04 -9.31
CA SER A 48 12.01 9.97 -8.88
C SER A 48 10.67 9.65 -9.53
N CYS A 49 9.56 10.10 -8.93
CA CYS A 49 8.23 9.95 -9.51
C CYS A 49 7.30 11.09 -9.13
N ARG A 50 6.26 11.30 -9.95
CA ARG A 50 5.15 12.21 -9.68
C ARG A 50 3.86 11.44 -9.72
N VAL A 51 3.11 11.48 -8.62
CA VAL A 51 1.75 10.95 -8.58
C VAL A 51 0.82 12.10 -8.90
N GLU A 52 0.31 12.13 -10.12
CA GLU A 52 -0.62 13.16 -10.57
C GLU A 52 -2.00 12.94 -9.96
N SER A 53 -2.39 11.67 -9.78
CA SER A 53 -3.68 11.31 -9.18
C SER A 53 -3.71 9.90 -8.59
N GLY A 54 -4.50 9.77 -7.52
CA GLY A 54 -4.77 8.51 -6.84
C GLY A 54 -3.67 8.04 -5.90
N CYS A 55 -3.84 6.81 -5.42
CA CYS A 55 -2.93 6.15 -4.50
C CYS A 55 -2.24 4.96 -5.18
N TRP A 56 -0.94 4.82 -4.93
CA TRP A 56 -0.09 3.83 -5.59
C TRP A 56 0.75 3.05 -4.56
N MET A 57 0.92 1.76 -4.81
CA MET A 57 1.90 0.93 -4.10
C MET A 57 3.07 0.63 -5.03
N LEU A 58 4.28 1.04 -4.66
CA LEU A 58 5.49 0.77 -5.43
C LEU A 58 6.28 -0.36 -4.78
N TYR A 59 7.00 -1.12 -5.61
CA TYR A 59 7.78 -2.29 -5.20
C TYR A 59 9.17 -2.23 -5.81
N ASN A 60 10.20 -2.62 -5.04
CA ASN A 60 11.58 -2.65 -5.52
C ASN A 60 11.95 -3.92 -6.32
N ARG A 61 11.04 -4.89 -6.44
CA ARG A 61 11.19 -6.05 -7.33
C ARG A 61 10.01 -6.18 -8.29
N ASN A 62 10.21 -6.94 -9.35
CA ASN A 62 9.16 -7.29 -10.31
C ASN A 62 8.06 -8.12 -9.60
N ASN A 63 6.90 -8.20 -10.24
CA ASN A 63 5.74 -8.98 -9.82
C ASN A 63 5.20 -8.60 -8.43
N TYR A 64 5.30 -7.33 -8.05
CA TYR A 64 4.76 -6.78 -6.81
C TYR A 64 5.44 -7.35 -5.55
N MET A 65 6.75 -7.55 -5.65
CA MET A 65 7.54 -8.24 -4.63
C MET A 65 8.56 -7.31 -3.96
N GLY A 66 9.04 -7.74 -2.79
CA GLY A 66 10.05 -7.01 -2.02
C GLY A 66 9.46 -5.88 -1.18
N ASN A 67 10.26 -4.84 -0.97
CA ASN A 67 9.89 -3.70 -0.14
C ASN A 67 8.78 -2.89 -0.81
N GLN A 68 7.83 -2.44 0.00
CA GLN A 68 6.61 -1.75 -0.43
C GLN A 68 6.66 -0.28 -0.03
N TYR A 69 6.22 0.60 -0.92
CA TYR A 69 6.20 2.05 -0.69
C TYR A 69 4.86 2.63 -1.13
N PHE A 70 4.14 3.21 -0.17
CA PHE A 70 2.86 3.85 -0.42
C PHE A 70 3.07 5.30 -0.88
N MET A 71 2.53 5.64 -2.05
CA MET A 71 2.60 6.98 -2.62
C MET A 71 1.18 7.54 -2.80
N ARG A 72 0.98 8.75 -2.29
CA ARG A 72 -0.21 9.57 -2.56
C ARG A 72 0.10 10.58 -3.65
N ARG A 73 -0.92 11.29 -4.13
CA ARG A 73 -0.73 12.48 -4.97
C ARG A 73 0.37 13.39 -4.42
N GLY A 74 1.32 13.75 -5.27
CA GLY A 74 2.46 14.56 -4.90
C GLY A 74 3.71 14.30 -5.73
N GLU A 75 4.75 15.07 -5.44
CA GLU A 75 6.05 15.02 -6.10
C GLU A 75 7.09 14.34 -5.20
N TYR A 76 7.81 13.36 -5.75
CA TYR A 76 8.83 12.58 -5.04
C TYR A 76 10.17 12.69 -5.80
N PRO A 77 10.94 13.77 -5.59
CA PRO A 77 12.12 14.09 -6.39
C PRO A 77 13.33 13.19 -6.13
N ASP A 78 13.39 12.53 -4.97
CA ASP A 78 14.42 11.55 -4.62
C ASP A 78 13.87 10.58 -3.58
N TYR A 79 13.46 9.39 -4.00
CA TYR A 79 12.95 8.41 -3.04
C TYR A 79 14.06 7.81 -2.16
N MET A 80 15.35 7.90 -2.55
CA MET A 80 16.46 7.33 -1.77
C MET A 80 16.60 8.06 -0.44
N GLN A 81 16.40 9.37 -0.44
CA GLN A 81 16.46 10.20 0.77
C GLN A 81 15.25 9.98 1.69
N HIS A 82 14.06 9.72 1.12
CA HIS A 82 12.83 9.57 1.91
C HIS A 82 12.65 8.18 2.52
N PHE A 83 13.19 7.13 1.90
CA PHE A 83 12.93 5.75 2.31
C PHE A 83 14.19 4.91 2.54
N GLY A 84 15.39 5.52 2.50
CA GLY A 84 16.66 4.82 2.72
C GLY A 84 16.97 3.78 1.63
N MET A 85 16.52 4.03 0.41
CA MET A 85 16.53 3.05 -0.69
C MET A 85 17.89 2.97 -1.37
N SER A 86 18.46 1.76 -1.47
CA SER A 86 19.53 1.44 -2.43
C SER A 86 18.99 0.99 -3.79
N ASP A 87 17.74 0.53 -3.82
CA ASP A 87 17.19 -0.24 -4.94
C ASP A 87 16.23 0.60 -5.80
N CYS A 88 16.13 0.23 -7.07
CA CYS A 88 15.24 0.84 -8.05
C CYS A 88 13.80 0.33 -7.89
N ILE A 89 12.79 1.19 -8.16
CA ILE A 89 11.41 0.73 -8.33
C ILE A 89 11.29 -0.13 -9.59
N LYS A 90 10.57 -1.24 -9.49
CA LYS A 90 10.49 -2.27 -10.53
C LYS A 90 9.07 -2.70 -10.88
N SER A 91 8.11 -2.52 -9.97
CA SER A 91 6.69 -2.74 -10.24
C SER A 91 5.82 -1.82 -9.39
N CYS A 92 4.56 -1.60 -9.80
CA CYS A 92 3.61 -0.78 -9.07
C CYS A 92 2.18 -1.30 -9.20
N ARG A 93 1.36 -1.05 -8.17
CA ARG A 93 -0.10 -1.25 -8.21
C ARG A 93 -0.82 0.06 -7.99
N MET A 94 -1.88 0.28 -8.76
CA MET A 94 -2.87 1.27 -8.41
C MET A 94 -3.72 0.74 -7.25
N ILE A 95 -4.03 1.58 -6.28
CA ILE A 95 -4.90 1.23 -5.17
C ILE A 95 -6.27 1.80 -5.50
N ALA A 96 -7.24 0.94 -5.84
CA ALA A 96 -8.58 1.37 -6.20
C ALA A 96 -9.20 2.25 -5.10
N MET A 97 -9.90 3.30 -5.49
CA MET A 97 -10.61 4.15 -4.53
C MET A 97 -11.72 3.32 -3.88
N HIS A 98 -11.69 3.24 -2.56
CA HIS A 98 -12.75 2.61 -1.78
C HIS A 98 -13.62 3.68 -1.13
N ARG A 99 -14.94 3.60 -1.35
CA ARG A 99 -15.93 4.46 -0.68
C ARG A 99 -16.87 3.56 0.11
N GLY A 100 -16.89 3.72 1.43
CA GLY A 100 -17.78 2.98 2.30
C GLY A 100 -17.10 2.54 3.59
N ASN A 101 -17.59 1.44 4.13
CA ASN A 101 -17.10 0.88 5.38
C ASN A 101 -15.71 0.26 5.20
N TYR A 102 -14.95 0.25 6.29
CA TYR A 102 -13.68 -0.43 6.38
C TYR A 102 -13.82 -1.52 7.42
N ARG A 103 -13.31 -2.72 7.12
CA ARG A 103 -13.45 -3.84 8.04
C ARG A 103 -12.30 -4.83 7.86
N MET A 104 -11.59 -5.09 8.95
CA MET A 104 -10.54 -6.10 9.03
C MET A 104 -10.72 -6.96 10.30
N ARG A 105 -10.37 -8.23 10.21
CA ARG A 105 -10.17 -9.12 11.37
C ARG A 105 -8.71 -9.46 11.49
N ILE A 106 -8.15 -9.32 12.68
CA ILE A 106 -6.79 -9.71 13.01
C ILE A 106 -6.81 -10.86 14.01
N TYR A 107 -5.83 -11.74 13.89
CA TYR A 107 -5.71 -12.96 14.69
C TYR A 107 -4.30 -13.09 15.27
N ASP A 108 -4.21 -13.56 16.51
CA ASP A 108 -2.92 -13.73 17.20
C ASP A 108 -2.13 -14.98 16.72
N ARG A 109 -2.80 -15.92 16.04
CA ARG A 109 -2.19 -17.11 15.42
C ARG A 109 -2.40 -17.13 13.91
N GLU A 110 -1.62 -17.98 13.25
CA GLU A 110 -1.77 -18.29 11.83
C GLU A 110 -3.10 -19.01 11.56
N ASN A 111 -3.50 -19.09 10.29
CA ASN A 111 -4.71 -19.76 9.79
C ASN A 111 -5.99 -19.32 10.52
N PHE A 112 -6.08 -18.02 10.83
CA PHE A 112 -7.24 -17.39 11.49
C PHE A 112 -7.57 -18.00 12.86
N GLY A 113 -6.56 -18.56 13.54
CA GLY A 113 -6.70 -19.17 14.85
C GLY A 113 -6.49 -18.19 16.01
N GLY A 114 -6.83 -18.67 17.21
CA GLY A 114 -6.58 -17.97 18.47
C GLY A 114 -7.49 -16.76 18.70
N GLN A 115 -7.00 -15.73 19.41
CA GLN A 115 -7.79 -14.54 19.72
C GLN A 115 -8.01 -13.70 18.47
N MET A 116 -9.27 -13.32 18.24
CA MET A 116 -9.70 -12.51 17.10
C MET A 116 -10.18 -11.14 17.57
N HIS A 117 -9.75 -10.09 16.86
CA HIS A 117 -10.31 -8.75 16.98
C HIS A 117 -10.78 -8.25 15.62
N GLU A 118 -11.98 -7.69 15.60
CA GLU A 118 -12.54 -7.01 14.45
C GLU A 118 -12.37 -5.50 14.60
N MET A 119 -12.00 -4.83 13.51
CA MET A 119 -11.69 -3.42 13.51
C MET A 119 -12.22 -2.72 12.25
N MET A 120 -12.66 -1.48 12.47
CA MET A 120 -13.27 -0.61 11.45
C MET A 120 -12.56 0.75 11.34
N ASP A 121 -11.68 1.05 12.29
CA ASP A 121 -10.94 2.32 12.38
C ASP A 121 -9.43 2.09 12.43
N ASP A 122 -8.69 3.18 12.28
CA ASP A 122 -7.24 3.18 12.44
C ASP A 122 -6.86 2.78 13.87
N CYS A 123 -5.76 2.06 14.02
CA CYS A 123 -5.22 1.63 15.30
C CYS A 123 -3.73 2.00 15.35
N ASP A 124 -3.39 2.97 16.20
CA ASP A 124 -2.02 3.46 16.33
C ASP A 124 -1.15 2.58 17.25
N ASN A 125 -1.75 1.75 18.11
CA ASN A 125 -1.04 0.71 18.85
C ASN A 125 -1.91 -0.53 19.14
N ILE A 126 -1.66 -1.64 18.43
CA ILE A 126 -2.38 -2.91 18.57
C ILE A 126 -2.24 -3.49 19.98
N MET A 127 -1.06 -3.34 20.59
CA MET A 127 -0.81 -3.86 21.92
C MET A 127 -1.66 -3.14 22.97
N ASP A 128 -1.75 -1.82 22.88
CA ASP A 128 -2.51 -1.04 23.86
C ASP A 128 -4.02 -1.23 23.70
N HIS A 129 -4.50 -1.28 22.45
CA HIS A 129 -5.92 -1.39 22.13
C HIS A 129 -6.48 -2.81 22.31
N TYR A 130 -5.72 -3.83 21.91
CA TYR A 130 -6.22 -5.22 21.85
C TYR A 130 -5.46 -6.18 22.76
N ARG A 131 -4.40 -5.72 23.45
CA ARG A 131 -3.49 -6.58 24.24
C ARG A 131 -2.88 -7.71 23.43
N MET A 132 -2.77 -7.50 22.11
CA MET A 132 -2.22 -8.46 21.16
C MET A 132 -0.78 -8.08 20.83
N SER A 133 0.18 -8.88 21.29
CA SER A 133 1.61 -8.64 21.06
C SER A 133 2.11 -9.13 19.70
N LYS A 134 1.34 -9.99 19.03
CA LYS A 134 1.70 -10.56 17.74
C LYS A 134 0.44 -10.85 16.92
N CYS A 135 0.28 -10.13 15.83
CA CYS A 135 -0.71 -10.45 14.79
C CYS A 135 -0.06 -11.39 13.77
N GLN A 136 -0.66 -12.55 13.50
CA GLN A 136 -0.07 -13.62 12.66
C GLN A 136 -0.91 -13.98 11.43
N SER A 137 -2.21 -13.66 11.43
CA SER A 137 -3.06 -13.73 10.26
C SER A 137 -4.14 -12.64 10.30
N CYS A 138 -4.72 -12.30 9.14
CA CYS A 138 -5.84 -11.37 9.07
C CYS A 138 -6.80 -11.70 7.92
N ASN A 139 -8.02 -11.17 7.99
CA ASN A 139 -8.96 -11.17 6.88
C ASN A 139 -9.42 -9.73 6.65
N VAL A 140 -9.07 -9.18 5.48
CA VAL A 140 -9.53 -7.86 5.05
C VAL A 140 -10.83 -8.05 4.31
N MET A 141 -11.93 -7.74 4.98
CA MET A 141 -13.27 -7.90 4.41
C MET A 141 -13.60 -6.69 3.53
N GLU A 142 -13.25 -5.48 3.97
CA GLU A 142 -13.61 -4.24 3.28
C GLU A 142 -12.49 -3.19 3.38
N GLY A 143 -12.32 -2.45 2.28
CA GLY A 143 -11.37 -1.36 2.16
C GLY A 143 -9.92 -1.78 1.98
N HIS A 144 -9.06 -0.77 1.91
CA HIS A 144 -7.62 -0.91 1.73
C HIS A 144 -6.90 -0.44 2.99
N TRP A 145 -5.92 -1.22 3.44
CA TRP A 145 -5.26 -1.00 4.72
C TRP A 145 -3.75 -1.06 4.61
N LEU A 146 -3.09 -0.33 5.50
CA LEU A 146 -1.65 -0.36 5.69
C LEU A 146 -1.36 -0.83 7.10
N MET A 147 -0.61 -1.92 7.24
CA MET A 147 -0.12 -2.42 8.54
C MET A 147 1.36 -2.07 8.70
N TYR A 148 1.76 -1.69 9.91
CA TYR A 148 3.09 -1.14 10.21
C TYR A 148 3.79 -1.94 11.29
N GLU A 149 5.12 -2.02 11.17
CA GLU A 149 5.99 -2.72 12.12
C GLU A 149 6.04 -2.05 13.50
N GLN A 150 5.88 -0.73 13.54
CA GLN A 150 5.97 0.04 14.78
C GLN A 150 4.64 0.73 15.10
N PRO A 151 4.39 1.09 16.37
CA PRO A 151 3.29 1.97 16.74
C PRO A 151 3.31 3.30 15.99
N HIS A 152 2.16 3.96 15.94
CA HIS A 152 1.94 5.28 15.33
C HIS A 152 2.34 5.35 13.85
N PHE A 153 2.09 4.28 13.10
CA PHE A 153 2.24 4.17 11.64
C PHE A 153 3.69 4.35 11.15
N ARG A 154 4.65 3.79 11.89
CA ARG A 154 6.09 3.90 11.63
C ARG A 154 6.73 2.58 11.25
N GLY A 155 7.98 2.67 10.78
CA GLY A 155 8.77 1.51 10.37
C GLY A 155 8.31 0.96 9.03
N ARG A 156 8.64 -0.30 8.77
CA ARG A 156 8.21 -0.98 7.54
C ARG A 156 6.70 -1.11 7.52
N MET A 157 6.16 -1.21 6.31
CA MET A 157 4.73 -1.27 6.08
C MET A 157 4.37 -2.40 5.12
N MET A 158 3.14 -2.89 5.23
CA MET A 158 2.54 -3.85 4.31
C MET A 158 1.19 -3.35 3.84
N TYR A 159 0.99 -3.37 2.54
CA TYR A 159 -0.30 -3.11 1.93
C TYR A 159 -1.19 -4.35 1.98
N MET A 160 -2.38 -4.17 2.53
CA MET A 160 -3.41 -5.19 2.69
C MET A 160 -4.62 -4.81 1.85
N ARG A 161 -4.79 -5.49 0.71
CA ARG A 161 -6.00 -5.44 -0.11
C ARG A 161 -7.08 -6.39 0.46
N PRO A 162 -8.36 -6.24 0.09
CA PRO A 162 -9.39 -7.22 0.44
C PRO A 162 -8.95 -8.66 0.13
N GLY A 163 -9.16 -9.56 1.09
CA GLY A 163 -8.76 -10.96 0.99
C GLY A 163 -8.26 -11.56 2.31
N GLU A 164 -7.95 -12.84 2.22
CA GLU A 164 -7.52 -13.68 3.33
C GLU A 164 -5.99 -13.81 3.37
N TYR A 165 -5.46 -13.61 4.57
CA TYR A 165 -4.03 -13.55 4.85
C TYR A 165 -3.74 -14.54 5.99
N SER A 166 -3.59 -15.83 5.65
CA SER A 166 -3.49 -16.90 6.64
C SER A 166 -2.15 -16.99 7.38
N ASN A 167 -1.06 -16.43 6.82
CA ASN A 167 0.26 -16.50 7.46
C ASN A 167 1.17 -15.35 7.04
N PHE A 168 1.52 -14.44 7.96
CA PHE A 168 2.49 -13.37 7.69
C PHE A 168 3.96 -13.82 7.70
N SER A 169 4.27 -14.92 8.39
CA SER A 169 5.61 -15.54 8.46
C SER A 169 5.99 -16.19 7.13
N MET A 170 5.03 -16.88 6.52
CA MET A 170 5.14 -17.49 5.20
C MET A 170 4.72 -16.44 4.18
N GLY A 171 5.68 -15.60 3.79
CA GLY A 171 5.50 -14.46 2.86
C GLY A 171 4.37 -14.71 1.86
N MET A 172 3.27 -13.97 2.05
CA MET A 172 2.01 -14.16 1.35
C MET A 172 2.20 -14.23 -0.15
N GLY A 173 2.04 -15.43 -0.71
CA GLY A 173 2.08 -15.69 -2.15
C GLY A 173 3.49 -15.93 -2.70
N MET A 174 3.63 -17.05 -3.41
CA MET A 174 4.73 -17.44 -4.30
C MET A 174 5.76 -16.32 -4.61
N GLY A 175 6.89 -16.32 -3.90
CA GLY A 175 8.14 -15.68 -4.35
C GLY A 175 8.72 -14.54 -3.49
N ALA A 176 8.18 -14.20 -2.32
CA ALA A 176 8.68 -13.05 -1.53
C ALA A 176 9.77 -13.46 -0.52
N MET A 177 10.87 -14.04 -0.99
CA MET A 177 12.13 -14.05 -0.22
C MET A 177 12.74 -12.65 -0.24
N GLY A 178 12.17 -11.74 0.56
CA GLY A 178 12.64 -10.37 0.68
C GLY A 178 12.00 -9.65 1.85
N GLY A 179 12.58 -9.82 3.04
CA GLY A 179 12.51 -8.84 4.13
C GLY A 179 11.33 -8.94 5.11
N MET A 180 10.15 -9.40 4.73
CA MET A 180 8.96 -9.29 5.62
C MET A 180 8.75 -10.47 6.59
N SER A 181 9.58 -11.53 6.50
CA SER A 181 9.50 -12.66 7.42
C SER A 181 9.78 -12.21 8.86
N GLY A 182 8.90 -12.59 9.79
CA GLY A 182 9.02 -12.24 11.21
C GLY A 182 8.63 -10.79 11.55
N MET A 183 8.10 -10.01 10.60
CA MET A 183 7.56 -8.68 10.87
C MET A 183 6.40 -8.79 11.87
N ARG A 184 6.46 -7.99 12.93
CA ARG A 184 5.38 -7.87 13.90
C ARG A 184 4.61 -6.59 13.61
N PHE A 185 3.34 -6.71 13.28
CA PHE A 185 2.51 -5.54 13.10
C PHE A 185 2.11 -4.97 14.47
N MET A 186 2.28 -3.65 14.61
CA MET A 186 2.03 -2.91 15.86
C MET A 186 1.06 -1.75 15.67
N SER A 187 0.83 -1.28 14.43
CA SER A 187 -0.21 -0.31 14.12
C SER A 187 -0.75 -0.53 12.72
N MET A 188 -1.93 0.01 12.42
CA MET A 188 -2.52 -0.04 11.08
C MET A 188 -3.50 1.08 10.82
N ARG A 189 -3.59 1.51 9.57
CA ARG A 189 -4.49 2.59 9.15
C ARG A 189 -5.15 2.27 7.82
N ARG A 190 -6.33 2.84 7.64
CA ARG A 190 -7.10 2.79 6.40
C ARG A 190 -6.47 3.71 5.35
N ILE A 191 -6.55 3.31 4.09
CA ILE A 191 -6.29 4.18 2.96
C ILE A 191 -7.59 4.90 2.62
N MET A 192 -7.71 6.14 3.09
CA MET A 192 -8.93 6.94 3.00
C MET A 192 -9.13 7.53 1.60
N ASP A 193 -10.38 7.74 1.22
CA ASP A 193 -10.76 8.43 -0.02
C ASP A 193 -10.19 9.85 -0.14
N SER A 194 -10.04 10.54 0.98
CA SER A 194 -9.39 11.87 1.08
C SER A 194 -7.91 11.89 0.70
N TRP A 195 -7.29 10.73 0.43
CA TRP A 195 -5.87 10.62 0.06
C TRP A 195 -5.64 10.55 -1.47
N TYR A 196 -6.72 10.55 -2.25
CA TYR A 196 -6.72 10.41 -3.71
C TYR A 196 -6.63 11.74 -4.45
#